data_AF-A0A0M2K2D0-F1
#
_entry.id   AF-A0A0M2K2D0-F1
#
_cell.length_a   1.000
_cell.length_b   1.000
_cell.length_c   1.000
_cell.angle_alpha   90.00
_cell.angle_beta   90.00
_cell.angle_gamma   90.00
#
_symmetry.space_group_name_H-M   'P 1'
#
loop_
_entity.id
_entity.type
_entity.pdbx_description
1 polymer ?
#
loop_
_entity_poly.entity_id
_entity_poly.type
_entity_poly.pdbx_seq_one_letter_code
_entity_poly.pdbx_strand_id
1 'polypeptide(L)' 'MGNRSRLVWPIAAAAASAVGGAVWSARRRSAGGRHEMPDLPGAHEDGTVHVSPDGHVTVDPNA' A
#
# COMPACT_ATOMS: atom_id res chain seq x y z
N MET A 1 -23.36 -41.93 -14.15
CA MET A 1 -23.03 -40.48 -14.14
C MET A 1 -21.52 -40.33 -13.96
N GLY A 2 -20.75 -40.36 -15.06
CA GLY A 2 -19.31 -40.63 -15.01
C GLY A 2 -18.43 -39.41 -15.33
N ASN A 3 -17.43 -39.19 -14.47
CA ASN A 3 -16.08 -38.71 -14.76
C ASN A 3 -15.90 -37.24 -15.18
N ARG A 4 -16.85 -36.65 -15.92
CA ARG A 4 -16.74 -35.31 -16.50
C ARG A 4 -16.73 -34.21 -15.43
N SER A 5 -17.60 -34.34 -14.42
CA SER A 5 -17.67 -33.40 -13.29
C SER A 5 -16.43 -33.42 -12.40
N ARG A 6 -15.72 -34.55 -12.32
CA ARG A 6 -14.50 -34.70 -11.51
C ARG A 6 -13.33 -33.87 -12.05
N LEU A 7 -13.31 -33.61 -13.36
CA LEU A 7 -12.28 -32.80 -14.02
C LEU A 7 -12.67 -31.31 -14.11
N VAL A 8 -13.96 -31.00 -14.15
CA VAL A 8 -14.43 -29.60 -14.22
C VAL A 8 -14.04 -28.81 -12.97
N TRP A 9 -14.17 -29.39 -11.78
CA TRP A 9 -13.83 -28.72 -10.52
C TRP A 9 -12.35 -28.31 -10.40
N PRO A 10 -11.36 -29.21 -10.61
CA PRO A 10 -9.95 -28.82 -10.54
C PRO A 10 -9.56 -27.81 -11.61
N ILE A 11 -10.14 -27.89 -12.82
CA ILE A 11 -9.90 -26.91 -13.89
C ILE A 11 -10.45 -25.54 -13.50
N ALA A 12 -11.67 -25.48 -12.96
CA ALA A 12 -12.27 -24.25 -12.49
C ALA A 12 -11.47 -23.63 -11.33
N ALA A 13 -11.01 -24.44 -10.38
CA ALA A 13 -10.18 -24.00 -9.26
C ALA A 13 -8.82 -23.45 -9.73
N ALA A 14 -8.17 -24.12 -10.69
CA ALA A 14 -6.93 -23.65 -11.29
C ALA A 14 -7.11 -22.33 -12.04
N ALA A 15 -8.19 -22.21 -12.83
CA ALA A 15 -8.50 -20.98 -13.55
C ALA A 15 -8.77 -19.81 -12.59
N ALA A 16 -9.57 -20.02 -11.54
CA ALA A 16 -9.84 -19.00 -10.53
C ALA A 16 -8.56 -18.57 -9.80
N SER A 17 -7.69 -19.52 -9.45
CA SER A 17 -6.41 -19.24 -8.79
C SER A 17 -5.46 -18.45 -9.69
N ALA A 18 -5.39 -18.79 -10.98
CA ALA A 18 -4.57 -18.07 -11.96
C ALA A 18 -5.05 -16.62 -12.15
N VAL A 19 -6.36 -16.41 -12.29
CA VAL A 19 -6.95 -15.06 -12.41
C VAL A 19 -6.70 -14.26 -11.13
N GLY A 20 -6.95 -14.86 -9.96
CA GLY A 20 -6.69 -14.20 -8.67
C GLY A 20 -5.22 -13.81 -8.49
N GLY A 21 -4.30 -14.71 -8.84
CA GLY A 21 -2.86 -14.45 -8.80
C GLY A 21 -2.44 -13.33 -9.76
N ALA A 22 -2.99 -13.30 -10.98
CA ALA A 22 -2.72 -12.25 -11.96
C ALA A 22 -3.21 -10.88 -11.47
N VAL A 23 -4.43 -10.81 -10.93
CA VAL A 23 -5.00 -9.58 -10.37
C VAL A 23 -4.19 -9.09 -9.17
N TRP A 24 -3.85 -9.98 -8.24
CA TRP A 24 -3.02 -9.63 -7.08
C TRP A 24 -1.65 -9.10 -7.49
N SER A 25 -0.98 -9.78 -8.43
CA SER A 25 0.31 -9.37 -8.97
C SER A 25 0.23 -8.02 -9.69
N ALA A 26 -0.80 -7.80 -10.50
CA ALA A 26 -1.03 -6.51 -11.15
C ALA A 26 -1.26 -5.39 -10.14
N ARG A 27 -2.12 -5.62 -9.13
CA ARG A 27 -2.39 -4.66 -8.06
C ARG A 27 -1.11 -4.29 -7.29
N ARG A 28 -0.29 -5.28 -6.94
CA ARG A 28 0.96 -5.04 -6.22
C ARG A 28 1.93 -4.19 -7.03
N ARG A 29 2.01 -4.44 -8.34
CA ARG A 29 2.84 -3.65 -9.27
C ARG A 29 2.32 -2.22 -9.45
N SER A 30 0.99 -2.02 -9.47
CA SER A 30 0.40 -0.68 -9.55
C SER A 30 0.51 0.12 -8.25
N ALA A 31 0.44 -0.55 -7.09
CA ALA A 31 0.51 0.11 -5.78
C ALA A 31 1.93 0.56 -5.37
N GLY A 32 2.97 0.11 -6.07
CA GLY A 32 4.37 0.48 -5.80
C GLY A 32 4.91 1.63 -6.66
N GLY A 33 4.10 2.22 -7.55
CA GLY A 33 4.56 3.15 -8.59
C GLY A 33 4.50 4.64 -8.24
N ARG A 34 3.93 5.01 -7.09
CA ARG A 34 3.87 6.40 -6.63
C ARG A 34 4.32 6.48 -5.17
N HIS A 35 5.60 6.21 -4.95
CA HIS A 35 6.27 6.92 -3.88
C HIS A 35 6.27 8.36 -4.36
N GLU A 36 5.34 9.17 -3.86
CA GLU A 36 5.36 10.59 -4.14
C GLU A 36 6.70 11.07 -3.60
N MET A 37 7.56 11.57 -4.48
CA MET A 37 8.77 12.23 -4.05
C MET A 37 8.27 13.43 -3.25
N PRO A 38 8.56 13.53 -1.94
CA PRO A 38 8.18 14.71 -1.20
C PRO A 38 8.79 15.92 -1.93
N ASP A 39 7.98 16.95 -2.16
CA ASP A 39 8.39 18.13 -2.95
C ASP A 39 9.68 18.77 -2.41
N LEU A 40 9.96 18.54 -1.11
CA LEU A 40 11.19 18.89 -0.44
C LEU A 40 11.77 17.69 0.33
N PRO A 41 13.11 17.47 0.30
CA PRO A 41 13.75 16.52 1.19
C PRO A 41 13.48 16.94 2.65
N GLY A 42 12.71 16.14 3.39
CA GLY A 42 12.40 16.40 4.80
C GLY A 42 10.99 16.93 5.11
N ALA A 43 10.04 16.92 4.17
CA ALA A 43 8.64 17.28 4.43
C ALA A 43 7.89 16.23 5.27
N HIS A 44 8.39 15.89 6.46
CA HIS A 44 7.48 15.67 7.58
C HIS A 44 7.03 17.05 8.02
N GLU A 45 5.76 17.23 8.31
CA GLU A 45 5.24 18.52 8.71
C GLU A 45 6.00 18.99 9.95
N ASP A 46 6.85 19.99 9.76
CA ASP A 46 7.52 20.76 10.80
C ASP A 46 6.39 21.53 11.50
N GLY A 47 5.59 20.83 12.32
CA GLY A 47 4.80 21.48 13.34
C GLY A 47 5.79 22.37 14.07
N THR A 48 5.58 23.69 14.02
CA THR A 48 6.56 24.72 14.35
C THR A 48 7.10 24.51 15.77
N VAL A 49 8.11 23.66 15.91
CA VAL A 49 8.77 23.39 17.19
C VAL A 49 9.70 24.57 17.39
N HIS A 50 9.16 25.60 18.06
CA HIS A 50 9.96 26.72 18.52
C HIS A 50 10.78 26.23 19.73
N VAL A 51 12.04 25.91 19.49
CA VAL A 51 13.02 25.67 20.54
C VAL A 51 13.55 27.03 20.96
N SER A 52 13.13 27.50 22.13
CA SER A 52 13.67 28.74 22.69
C SER A 52 15.16 28.52 23.08
N PRO A 53 16.03 29.54 23.04
CA PRO A 53 17.48 29.40 23.29
C PRO A 53 17.86 28.85 24.67
N ASP A 54 16.91 28.79 25.59
CA ASP A 54 16.98 28.17 26.92
C ASP A 54 16.64 26.67 26.93
N GLY A 55 16.38 26.08 25.75
CA GLY A 55 16.15 24.65 25.57
C GLY A 55 14.71 24.20 25.79
N HIS A 56 13.76 25.14 25.93
CA HIS A 56 12.36 24.80 26.11
C HIS A 56 11.67 24.56 24.76
N VAL A 57 10.99 23.42 24.63
CA VAL A 57 10.24 23.04 23.44
C VAL A 57 8.76 23.33 23.67
N THR A 58 8.17 24.18 22.83
CA THR A 58 6.73 24.46 22.87
C THR A 58 6.11 23.99 21.56
N VAL A 59 5.04 23.19 21.65
CA VAL A 59 4.23 22.77 20.50
C VAL A 59 2.99 23.64 20.49
N ASP A 60 2.78 24.41 19.42
CA ASP A 60 1.55 25.21 19.25
C ASP A 60 0.40 24.28 18.85
N PRO A 61 -0.65 24.11 19.67
CA PRO A 61 -1.75 23.20 19.38
C PRO A 61 -2.78 23.78 18.39
N ASN A 62 -2.60 24.98 17.84
CA ASN A 62 -3.53 25.62 16.88
C ASN A 62 -2.91 25.97 15.51
N ALA A 63 -1.73 25.43 15.20
CA ALA A 63 -1.15 25.53 13.86
C ALA A 63 -1.84 24.59 12.86
#